data_AF-A0A4Q3DQ70-F1
#
_entry.id   AF-A0A4Q3DQ70-F1
#
_cell.length_a   1.000
_cell.length_b   1.000
_cell.length_c   1.000
_cell.angle_alpha   90.00
_cell.angle_beta   90.00
_cell.angle_gamma   90.00
#
_symmetry.space_group_name_H-M   'P 1'
#
loop_
_entity.id
_entity.type
_entity.pdbx_description
1 polymer ?
#
loop_
_entity_poly.entity_id
_entity_poly.type
_entity_poly.pdbx_seq_one_letter_code
_entity_poly.pdbx_strand_id
1 'polypeptide(L)' 'SVDSFVKKITFQHLTRDGLQNIGPTVAILAEAEGLQAHKNAITIRLDKYGY' A
#
# COMPACT_ATOMS: atom_id res chain seq x y z
N SER A 1 -9.25 11.84 -28.80
CA SER A 1 -10.33 11.44 -27.87
C SER A 1 -10.41 12.47 -26.76
N VAL A 2 -11.62 12.81 -26.27
CA VAL A 2 -11.82 13.77 -25.16
C VAL A 2 -11.16 13.34 -23.85
N ASP A 3 -10.92 12.04 -23.71
CA ASP A 3 -10.26 11.40 -22.56
C ASP A 3 -8.82 11.91 -22.33
N SER A 4 -8.17 12.50 -23.34
CA SER A 4 -6.85 13.15 -23.24
C SER A 4 -6.90 14.54 -22.57
N PHE A 5 -8.08 15.14 -22.43
CA PHE A 5 -8.27 16.49 -21.89
C PHE A 5 -8.86 16.49 -20.47
N VAL A 6 -9.02 15.31 -19.87
CA VAL A 6 -9.57 15.15 -18.53
C VAL A 6 -8.55 14.47 -17.63
N LYS A 7 -8.38 15.01 -16.41
CA LYS A 7 -7.51 14.39 -15.39
C LYS A 7 -8.23 13.19 -14.77
N LYS A 8 -7.63 12.01 -14.88
CA LYS A 8 -8.11 10.81 -14.18
C LYS A 8 -7.52 10.77 -12.77
N ILE A 9 -8.38 10.88 -11.76
CA ILE A 9 -8.00 10.78 -10.35
C ILE A 9 -8.51 9.44 -9.83
N THR A 10 -7.63 8.67 -9.19
CA THR A 10 -7.97 7.40 -8.55
C THR A 10 -8.09 7.58 -7.04
N PHE A 11 -8.96 6.77 -6.43
CA PHE A 11 -9.12 6.67 -4.99
C PHE A 11 -8.95 5.22 -4.59
N GLN A 12 -8.34 4.99 -3.43
CA GLN A 12 -8.13 3.66 -2.90
C GLN A 12 -8.61 3.63 -1.45
N HIS A 13 -9.36 2.58 -1.12
CA HIS A 13 -9.81 2.29 0.22
C HIS A 13 -9.54 0.81 0.50
N LEU A 14 -8.90 0.53 1.63
CA LEU A 14 -8.65 -0.83 2.07
C LEU A 14 -9.34 -1.08 3.40
N THR A 15 -10.01 -2.22 3.49
CA THR A 15 -10.44 -2.78 4.76
C THR A 15 -9.22 -3.29 5.54
N ARG A 16 -9.42 -3.59 6.82
CA ARG A 16 -8.41 -4.20 7.67
C ARG A 16 -7.91 -5.53 7.08
N ASP A 17 -8.83 -6.42 6.72
CA ASP A 17 -8.50 -7.72 6.14
C ASP A 17 -7.77 -7.56 4.80
N GLY A 18 -8.18 -6.58 3.98
CA GLY A 18 -7.50 -6.24 2.74
C GLY A 18 -6.04 -5.82 2.97
N LEU A 19 -5.79 -4.97 3.98
CA LEU A 19 -4.44 -4.57 4.35
C LEU A 19 -3.60 -5.74 4.88
N GLN A 20 -4.18 -6.65 5.66
CA GLN A 20 -3.49 -7.85 6.13
C GLN A 20 -3.12 -8.81 5.00
N ASN A 21 -3.99 -8.91 3.98
CA ASN A 21 -3.76 -9.80 2.84
C ASN A 21 -2.64 -9.31 1.92
N ILE A 22 -2.56 -8.00 1.64
CA ILE A 22 -1.57 -7.46 0.68
C ILE A 22 -0.37 -6.78 1.34
N GLY A 23 -0.51 -6.35 2.61
CA GLY A 23 0.49 -5.60 3.34
C GLY A 23 1.85 -6.29 3.42
N PRO A 24 1.93 -7.60 3.75
CA PRO A 24 3.20 -8.34 3.75
C PRO A 24 3.94 -8.24 2.40
N THR A 25 3.22 -8.42 1.30
CA THR A 25 3.79 -8.30 -0.06
C THR A 25 4.31 -6.89 -0.32
N VAL A 26 3.54 -5.86 0.03
CA VAL A 26 3.96 -4.45 -0.13
C VAL A 26 5.21 -4.13 0.69
N ALA A 27 5.30 -4.64 1.92
CA ALA A 27 6.46 -4.46 2.78
C ALA A 27 7.72 -5.10 2.20
N ILE A 28 7.61 -6.32 1.64
CA ILE A 28 8.72 -7.03 0.98
C ILE A 28 9.19 -6.27 -0.27
N LEU A 29 8.26 -5.79 -1.09
CA LEU A 29 8.61 -5.00 -2.29
C LEU A 29 9.29 -3.68 -1.91
N ALA A 30 8.76 -2.97 -0.91
CA ALA A 30 9.37 -1.74 -0.41
C ALA A 30 10.78 -1.97 0.15
N GLU A 31 11.03 -3.11 0.82
CA GLU A 31 12.36 -3.49 1.26
C GLU A 31 13.32 -3.74 0.09
N ALA A 32 12.86 -4.50 -0.92
CA ALA A 32 13.65 -4.78 -2.11
C ALA A 32 14.01 -3.51 -2.90
N GLU A 33 13.14 -2.50 -2.87
CA GLU A 33 13.38 -1.19 -3.48
C GLU A 33 14.16 -0.22 -2.57
N GLY A 34 14.52 -0.64 -1.35
CA GLY A 34 15.24 0.21 -0.38
C GLY A 34 14.38 1.31 0.27
N LEU A 35 13.06 1.25 0.11
CA LEU A 35 12.09 2.23 0.59
C LEU A 35 11.65 1.94 2.04
N GLN A 36 12.57 2.10 2.98
CA GLN A 36 12.33 1.75 4.40
C GLN A 36 11.13 2.47 5.03
N ALA A 37 10.90 3.75 4.70
CA ALA A 37 9.74 4.49 5.20
C ALA A 37 8.40 3.88 4.72
N HIS A 38 8.35 3.37 3.49
CA HIS A 38 7.16 2.74 2.93
C HIS A 38 6.91 1.38 3.59
N LYS A 39 7.95 0.56 3.79
CA LYS A 39 7.88 -0.67 4.58
C LYS A 39 7.35 -0.40 5.98
N ASN A 40 7.96 0.53 6.69
CA ASN A 40 7.61 0.86 8.08
C ASN A 40 6.16 1.35 8.21
N ALA A 41 5.66 2.11 7.24
CA ALA A 41 4.26 2.54 7.23
C ALA A 41 3.29 1.35 7.22
N ILE A 42 3.62 0.26 6.52
CA ILE A 42 2.81 -0.96 6.52
C ILE A 42 2.99 -1.72 7.84
N THR A 43 4.23 -1.97 8.26
CA THR A 43 4.55 -2.71 9.49
C THR A 43 3.82 -2.13 10.70
N ILE A 44 3.91 -0.82 10.95
CA ILE A 44 3.24 -0.15 12.10
C ILE A 44 1.72 -0.38 12.11
N ARG A 45 1.08 -0.50 10.94
CA ARG A 45 -0.36 -0.77 10.84
C ARG A 45 -0.69 -2.24 11.11
N LEU A 46 0.22 -3.15 10.76
CA LEU A 46 0.08 -4.59 10.91
C LEU A 46 0.53 -5.11 12.28
N ASP A 47 1.43 -4.42 12.99
CA ASP A 47 1.93 -4.80 14.33
C ASP A 47 0.78 -5.10 15.31
N LYS A 48 -0.33 -4.37 15.17
CA LYS A 48 -1.55 -4.58 15.98
C LYS A 48 -2.20 -5.96 15.82
N TYR A 49 -1.76 -6.75 14.83
CA TYR A 49 -2.32 -8.03 14.46
C TYR A 49 -1.29 -9.17 14.46
N GLY A 50 -0.08 -8.94 15.01
CA GLY A 50 0.94 -9.99 15.16
C GLY A 50 1.79 -10.24 13.92
N TYR A 51 1.92 -9.23 13.05
CA TYR A 51 2.91 -9.17 11.97
C TYR A 51 4.26 -8.67 12.50
#